data_AF-A0A1B6MGE6-F1
#
_entry.id   AF-A0A1B6MGE6-F1
#
_cell.length_a   1.000
_cell.length_b   1.000
_cell.length_c   1.000
_cell.angle_alpha   90.00
_cell.angle_beta   90.00
_cell.angle_gamma   90.00
#
_symmetry.space_group_name_H-M   'P 1'
#
loop_
_entity.id
_entity.type
_entity.pdbx_description
1 polymer ?
#
loop_
_entity_poly.entity_id
_entity_poly.type
_entity_poly.pdbx_seq_one_letter_code
_entity_poly.pdbx_strand_id
1 'polypeptide(L)'
;MGHQGSFNTHVLLIDAFLQNNRLDHVTQVMGYHPKYLDVFLRTQNFILRGDGPLPYDYRHYIAIMAAGRHQCSYLIQLQKQEFIMQGGDKNWLKGLAHTPQKLRNLYEINKILAHRPWLLNKSHIQKLTKGSDNWSLSEVVHAIVLLVHFHCLCSFVCGCGVREELDHAPTCERTQEHATQHDVSEPEAGVGVDTLMQRMKTLSEQTEEFSAEERAKRFERVERQSVELGTSTGLRVRPSIEHFVEDPGFMYEDFARRGEDSPIPTFRV
;
A
#
# COMPACT_ATOMS: atom_id res chain seq x y z
N MET A 1 -14.02 30.74 9.12
CA MET A 1 -14.71 29.49 9.49
C MET A 1 -13.70 28.34 9.69
N GLY A 2 -12.78 28.44 10.65
CA GLY A 2 -11.62 27.53 10.74
C GLY A 2 -11.37 26.88 12.11
N HIS A 3 -12.31 26.93 13.06
CA HIS A 3 -12.04 26.50 14.45
C HIS A 3 -12.79 25.24 14.92
N GLN A 4 -13.74 24.71 14.16
CA GLN A 4 -14.46 23.48 14.55
C GLN A 4 -13.76 22.17 14.13
N GLY A 5 -12.86 22.20 13.14
CA GLY A 5 -12.10 21.01 12.71
C GLY A 5 -10.90 20.66 13.59
N SER A 6 -10.25 21.67 14.18
CA SER A 6 -9.03 21.50 14.98
C SER A 6 -9.27 20.73 16.28
N PHE A 7 -10.44 20.93 16.92
CA PHE A 7 -10.75 20.30 18.21
C PHE A 7 -10.98 18.79 18.07
N ASN A 8 -11.62 18.36 16.97
CA ASN A 8 -11.88 16.95 16.69
C ASN A 8 -10.58 16.19 16.36
N THR A 9 -9.68 16.82 15.61
CA THR A 9 -8.36 16.25 15.28
C THR A 9 -7.55 15.96 16.53
N HIS A 10 -7.48 16.92 17.46
CA HIS A 10 -6.68 16.77 18.68
C HIS A 10 -7.17 15.61 19.56
N VAL A 11 -8.49 15.41 19.65
CA VAL A 11 -9.08 14.26 20.36
C VAL A 11 -8.67 12.94 19.70
N LEU A 12 -8.78 12.84 18.36
CA LEU A 12 -8.37 11.63 17.64
C LEU A 12 -6.87 11.32 17.80
N LEU A 13 -6.00 12.35 17.82
CA LEU A 13 -4.57 12.16 18.03
C LEU A 13 -4.25 11.73 19.47
N ILE A 14 -4.95 12.27 20.47
CA ILE A 14 -4.84 11.81 21.87
C ILE A 14 -5.28 10.35 21.96
N ASP A 15 -6.44 10.01 21.42
CA ASP A 15 -6.97 8.64 21.47
C ASP A 15 -6.01 7.66 20.79
N ALA A 16 -5.47 8.03 19.62
CA ALA A 16 -4.46 7.24 18.93
C ALA A 16 -3.19 7.07 19.78
N PHE A 17 -2.70 8.14 20.42
CA PHE A 17 -1.55 8.05 21.31
C PHE A 17 -1.81 7.13 22.51
N LEU A 18 -2.98 7.25 23.16
CA LEU A 18 -3.35 6.42 24.30
C LEU A 18 -3.50 4.93 23.92
N GLN A 19 -3.99 4.64 22.71
CA GLN A 19 -4.17 3.26 22.22
C GLN A 19 -2.87 2.62 21.72
N ASN A 20 -1.99 3.40 21.09
CA ASN A 20 -0.76 2.91 20.45
C ASN A 20 0.49 3.13 21.30
N ASN A 21 0.36 3.83 22.44
CA ASN A 21 1.45 4.32 23.28
C ASN A 21 2.50 5.17 22.52
N ARG A 22 2.16 5.60 21.29
CA ARG A 22 2.98 6.37 20.37
C ARG A 22 2.07 7.04 19.35
N LEU A 23 2.43 8.24 18.91
CA LEU A 23 1.76 8.90 17.79
C LEU A 23 2.65 8.79 16.55
N ASP A 24 2.42 7.76 15.75
CA ASP A 24 3.21 7.49 14.55
C ASP A 24 3.02 8.59 13.47
N HIS A 25 4.01 8.73 12.59
CA HIS A 25 4.00 9.78 11.57
C HIS A 25 2.85 9.66 10.55
N VAL A 26 2.33 8.45 10.27
CA VAL A 26 1.19 8.28 9.37
C VAL A 26 -0.05 8.92 9.99
N THR A 27 -0.30 8.64 11.27
CA THR A 27 -1.40 9.24 12.03
C THR A 27 -1.30 10.77 12.05
N GLN A 28 -0.09 11.33 12.21
CA GLN A 28 0.12 12.79 12.17
C GLN A 28 -0.24 13.40 10.81
N VAL A 29 0.23 12.80 9.70
CA VAL A 29 -0.08 13.30 8.35
C VAL A 29 -1.57 13.13 8.02
N MET A 30 -2.20 12.01 8.39
CA MET A 30 -3.64 11.83 8.21
C MET A 30 -4.46 12.82 9.06
N GLY A 31 -3.88 13.39 10.12
CA GLY A 31 -4.47 14.44 10.95
C GLY A 31 -4.90 15.70 10.19
N TYR A 32 -4.32 15.99 9.00
CA TYR A 32 -4.81 17.06 8.13
C TYR A 32 -6.22 16.81 7.58
N HIS A 33 -6.71 15.56 7.63
CA HIS A 33 -8.03 15.14 7.18
C HIS A 33 -8.78 14.34 8.26
N PRO A 34 -9.36 15.01 9.28
CA PRO A 34 -9.82 14.34 10.50
C PRO A 34 -10.97 13.33 10.28
N LYS A 35 -11.85 13.60 9.32
CA LYS A 35 -12.92 12.67 8.94
C LYS A 35 -12.38 11.37 8.34
N TYR A 36 -11.28 11.46 7.59
CA TYR A 36 -10.61 10.29 7.05
C TYR A 36 -9.82 9.57 8.15
N LEU A 37 -9.12 10.32 9.00
CA LEU A 37 -8.36 9.78 10.12
C LEU A 37 -9.24 8.94 11.07
N ASP A 38 -10.43 9.41 11.44
CA ASP A 38 -11.36 8.65 12.30
C ASP A 38 -11.68 7.27 11.70
N VAL A 39 -12.07 7.23 10.42
CA VAL A 39 -12.38 5.97 9.73
C VAL A 39 -11.15 5.08 9.64
N PHE A 40 -9.98 5.66 9.31
CA PHE A 40 -8.72 4.93 9.25
C PHE A 40 -8.35 4.27 10.57
N LEU A 41 -8.39 5.03 11.68
CA LEU A 41 -8.06 4.52 13.02
C LEU A 41 -9.01 3.40 13.42
N ARG A 42 -10.32 3.57 13.21
CA ARG A 42 -11.32 2.53 13.50
C ARG A 42 -11.08 1.27 12.68
N THR A 43 -10.85 1.39 11.38
CA THR A 43 -10.55 0.26 10.51
C THR A 43 -9.25 -0.44 10.91
N GLN A 44 -8.18 0.31 11.14
CA GLN A 44 -6.88 -0.24 11.50
C GLN A 44 -6.92 -0.97 12.85
N ASN A 45 -7.57 -0.37 13.85
CA ASN A 45 -7.77 -1.01 15.15
C ASN A 45 -8.59 -2.30 15.02
N PHE A 46 -9.68 -2.29 14.24
CA PHE A 46 -10.50 -3.47 14.03
C PHE A 46 -9.71 -4.62 13.38
N ILE A 47 -9.00 -4.36 12.29
CA ILE A 47 -8.31 -5.43 11.55
C ILE A 47 -7.07 -5.95 12.27
N LEU A 48 -6.36 -5.12 13.06
CA LEU A 48 -5.14 -5.53 13.77
C LEU A 48 -5.41 -6.03 15.18
N ARG A 49 -6.31 -5.39 15.94
CA ARG A 49 -6.50 -5.64 17.38
C ARG A 49 -7.90 -6.09 17.77
N GLY A 50 -8.89 -5.98 16.87
CA GLY A 50 -10.24 -6.49 17.13
C GLY A 50 -10.29 -8.01 17.16
N ASP A 51 -11.34 -8.57 17.76
CA ASP A 51 -11.60 -10.01 17.67
C ASP A 51 -11.74 -10.45 16.21
N GLY A 52 -11.12 -11.57 15.86
CA GLY A 52 -11.08 -12.02 14.47
C GLY A 52 -10.50 -13.41 14.30
N PRO A 53 -10.61 -13.97 13.08
CA PRO A 53 -10.20 -15.34 12.79
C PRO A 53 -8.69 -15.58 12.87
N LEU A 54 -7.87 -14.52 12.79
CA LEU A 54 -6.42 -14.62 12.83
C LEU A 54 -5.83 -14.23 14.20
N PRO A 55 -4.82 -14.98 14.69
CA PRO A 55 -3.98 -14.57 15.82
C PRO A 55 -3.29 -13.22 15.59
N TYR A 56 -3.02 -12.45 16.65
CA TYR A 56 -2.46 -11.09 16.53
C TYR A 56 -1.07 -11.05 15.89
N ASP A 57 -0.19 -11.98 16.27
CA ASP A 57 1.14 -12.15 15.68
C ASP A 57 1.07 -12.46 14.17
N TYR A 58 0.12 -13.30 13.73
CA TYR A 58 -0.13 -13.54 12.30
C TYR A 58 -0.49 -12.25 11.57
N ARG A 59 -1.35 -11.40 12.14
CA ARG A 59 -1.79 -10.15 11.49
C ARG A 59 -0.63 -9.19 11.26
N HIS A 60 0.22 -8.99 12.26
CA HIS A 60 1.39 -8.13 12.13
C HIS A 60 2.45 -8.72 11.19
N TYR A 61 2.61 -10.05 11.17
CA TYR A 61 3.52 -10.68 10.20
C TYR A 61 3.01 -10.57 8.76
N ILE A 62 1.70 -10.69 8.54
CA ILE A 62 1.08 -10.44 7.23
C ILE A 62 1.32 -8.99 6.78
N ALA A 63 1.20 -8.03 7.70
CA ALA A 63 1.50 -6.63 7.43
C ALA A 63 2.99 -6.41 7.04
N ILE A 64 3.93 -7.11 7.69
CA ILE A 64 5.35 -7.12 7.29
C ILE A 64 5.52 -7.66 5.87
N MET A 65 4.87 -8.79 5.53
CA MET A 65 4.94 -9.37 4.18
C MET A 65 4.37 -8.43 3.11
N ALA A 66 3.25 -7.76 3.41
CA ALA A 66 2.64 -6.79 2.52
C ALA A 66 3.56 -5.59 2.27
N ALA A 67 4.09 -5.00 3.34
CA ALA A 67 5.00 -3.86 3.25
C ALA A 67 6.34 -4.21 2.56
N GLY A 68 6.79 -5.48 2.70
CA GLY A 68 7.94 -6.04 1.99
C GLY A 68 7.85 -5.90 0.47
N ARG A 69 6.66 -6.09 -0.12
CA ARG A 69 6.45 -5.98 -1.58
C ARG A 69 6.75 -4.59 -2.14
N HIS A 70 6.62 -3.56 -1.32
CA HIS A 70 6.89 -2.18 -1.68
C HIS A 70 8.18 -1.63 -1.07
N GLN A 71 9.00 -2.50 -0.45
CA GLN A 71 10.20 -2.13 0.31
C GLN A 71 9.96 -1.00 1.32
N CYS A 72 8.76 -0.97 1.91
CA CYS A 72 8.36 0.09 2.84
C CYS A 72 8.96 -0.19 4.23
N SER A 73 10.21 0.20 4.42
CA SER A 73 10.98 -0.08 5.63
C SER A 73 10.37 0.55 6.89
N TYR A 74 9.74 1.73 6.77
CA TYR A 74 8.97 2.36 7.84
C TYR A 74 7.88 1.44 8.39
N LEU A 75 6.98 0.93 7.52
CA LEU A 75 5.90 0.05 7.95
C LEU A 75 6.43 -1.31 8.44
N ILE A 76 7.46 -1.86 7.79
CA ILE A 76 8.11 -3.09 8.26
C ILE A 76 8.62 -2.92 9.70
N GLN A 77 9.28 -1.79 10.00
CA GLN A 77 9.84 -1.56 11.33
C GLN A 77 8.76 -1.38 12.39
N LEU A 78 7.69 -0.65 12.08
CA LEU A 78 6.54 -0.48 12.98
C LEU A 78 5.87 -1.83 13.26
N GLN A 79 5.61 -2.62 12.22
CA GLN A 79 4.93 -3.91 12.36
C GLN A 79 5.83 -4.98 13.02
N LYS A 80 7.16 -4.89 12.87
CA LYS A 80 8.10 -5.71 13.65
C LYS A 80 7.97 -5.46 15.15
N GLN A 81 7.83 -4.20 15.57
CA GLN A 81 7.66 -3.86 16.98
C GLN A 81 6.33 -4.40 17.52
N GLU A 82 5.23 -4.14 16.80
CA GLU A 82 3.91 -4.66 17.17
C GLU A 82 3.87 -6.20 17.21
N PHE A 83 4.47 -6.88 16.23
CA PHE A 83 4.57 -8.33 16.19
C PHE A 83 5.20 -8.90 17.48
N ILE A 84 6.29 -8.28 17.96
CA ILE A 84 6.96 -8.69 19.20
C ILE A 84 6.11 -8.37 20.43
N MET A 85 5.44 -7.22 20.45
CA MET A 85 4.54 -6.85 21.56
C MET A 85 3.37 -7.82 21.70
N GLN A 86 2.88 -8.39 20.60
CA GLN A 86 1.84 -9.41 20.59
C GLN A 86 2.35 -10.84 20.87
N GLY A 87 3.63 -11.00 21.26
CA GLY A 87 4.22 -12.29 21.61
C GLY A 87 4.67 -13.15 20.42
N GLY A 88 4.81 -12.56 19.24
CA GLY A 88 5.27 -13.27 18.05
C GLY A 88 6.68 -13.86 18.17
N ASP A 89 6.91 -15.01 17.55
CA ASP A 89 8.22 -15.67 17.56
C ASP A 89 9.26 -14.86 16.78
N LYS A 90 10.27 -14.35 17.49
CA LYS A 90 11.41 -13.58 16.94
C LYS A 90 12.12 -14.30 15.80
N ASN A 91 12.09 -15.63 15.74
CA ASN A 91 12.70 -16.38 14.65
C ASN A 91 12.05 -16.06 13.30
N TRP A 92 10.76 -15.73 13.25
CA TRP A 92 10.07 -15.39 12.00
C TRP A 92 10.64 -14.12 11.37
N LEU A 93 11.15 -13.20 12.19
CA LEU A 93 11.79 -11.97 11.72
C LEU A 93 13.14 -12.19 11.02
N LYS A 94 13.66 -13.43 11.00
CA LYS A 94 14.81 -13.82 10.17
C LYS A 94 14.44 -14.06 8.71
N GLY A 95 13.14 -14.09 8.38
CA GLY A 95 12.63 -14.19 7.02
C GLY A 95 11.63 -15.34 6.81
N LEU A 96 11.04 -15.38 5.62
CA LEU A 96 9.96 -16.33 5.24
C LEU A 96 10.32 -17.80 5.46
N ALA A 97 11.59 -18.17 5.31
CA ALA A 97 12.05 -19.53 5.58
C ALA A 97 11.81 -19.99 7.04
N HIS A 98 11.70 -19.04 7.98
CA HIS A 98 11.54 -19.30 9.41
C HIS A 98 10.09 -19.20 9.89
N THR A 99 9.12 -19.04 8.99
CA THR A 99 7.70 -18.93 9.34
C THR A 99 6.95 -20.25 9.16
N PRO A 100 5.74 -20.40 9.75
CA PRO A 100 4.85 -21.51 9.46
C PRO A 100 4.53 -21.61 7.97
N GLN A 101 4.40 -22.84 7.46
CA GLN A 101 4.04 -23.09 6.07
C GLN A 101 2.72 -22.41 5.68
N LYS A 102 1.77 -22.33 6.62
CA LYS A 102 0.52 -21.60 6.46
C LYS A 102 0.73 -20.14 6.00
N LEU A 103 1.66 -19.41 6.62
CA LEU A 103 1.98 -18.02 6.24
C LEU A 103 2.75 -17.94 4.92
N ARG A 104 3.69 -18.86 4.66
CA ARG A 104 4.38 -18.92 3.36
C ARG A 104 3.41 -19.13 2.19
N ASN A 105 2.41 -19.99 2.36
CA ASN A 105 1.42 -20.27 1.31
C ASN A 105 0.64 -19.02 0.87
N LEU A 106 0.48 -18.02 1.76
CA LEU A 106 -0.20 -16.76 1.47
C LEU A 106 0.60 -15.86 0.50
N TYR A 107 1.91 -16.11 0.37
CA TYR A 107 2.82 -15.20 -0.34
C TYR A 107 2.47 -15.03 -1.83
N GLU A 108 2.00 -16.09 -2.50
CA GLU A 108 1.58 -16.01 -3.89
C GLU A 108 0.45 -14.99 -4.10
N ILE A 109 -0.54 -14.96 -3.19
CA ILE A 109 -1.61 -13.97 -3.24
C ILE A 109 -1.08 -12.57 -2.88
N ASN A 110 -0.15 -12.45 -1.92
CA ASN A 110 0.48 -11.19 -1.57
C ASN A 110 1.13 -10.50 -2.77
N LYS A 111 2.00 -11.20 -3.52
CA LYS A 111 2.67 -10.60 -4.69
C LYS A 111 1.67 -10.25 -5.81
N ILE A 112 0.65 -11.07 -6.03
CA ILE A 112 -0.41 -10.80 -7.02
C ILE A 112 -1.17 -9.53 -6.65
N LEU A 113 -1.67 -9.43 -5.41
CA LEU A 113 -2.42 -8.27 -4.94
C LEU A 113 -1.61 -6.97 -5.00
N ALA A 114 -0.31 -7.03 -4.67
CA ALA A 114 0.56 -5.86 -4.63
C ALA A 114 0.84 -5.25 -6.03
N HIS A 115 0.83 -6.06 -7.07
CA HIS A 115 1.41 -5.66 -8.37
C HIS A 115 0.52 -5.93 -9.58
N ARG A 116 -0.24 -7.03 -9.57
CA ARG A 116 -1.06 -7.49 -10.72
C ARG A 116 -2.37 -8.12 -10.22
N PRO A 117 -3.22 -7.36 -9.49
CA PRO A 117 -4.39 -7.93 -8.81
C PRO A 117 -5.38 -8.62 -9.76
N TRP A 118 -5.39 -8.25 -11.04
CA TRP A 118 -6.21 -8.89 -12.09
C TRP A 118 -5.87 -10.37 -12.34
N LEU A 119 -4.70 -10.86 -11.90
CA LEU A 119 -4.33 -12.28 -12.03
C LEU A 119 -4.96 -13.17 -10.94
N LEU A 120 -5.52 -12.58 -9.88
CA LEU A 120 -6.15 -13.33 -8.80
C LEU A 120 -7.36 -14.12 -9.34
N ASN A 121 -7.49 -15.39 -8.95
CA ASN A 121 -8.53 -16.27 -9.45
C ASN A 121 -8.84 -17.39 -8.45
N LYS A 122 -9.91 -18.15 -8.70
CA LYS A 122 -10.41 -19.20 -7.79
C LYS A 122 -9.36 -20.26 -7.41
N SER A 123 -8.39 -20.55 -8.29
CA SER A 123 -7.37 -21.57 -7.99
C SER A 123 -6.43 -21.12 -6.86
N HIS A 124 -6.12 -19.83 -6.77
CA HIS A 124 -5.33 -19.27 -5.69
C HIS A 124 -6.01 -19.46 -4.34
N ILE A 125 -7.32 -19.21 -4.26
CA ILE A 125 -8.12 -19.41 -3.04
C ILE A 125 -8.25 -20.89 -2.68
N GLN A 126 -8.44 -21.76 -3.70
CA GLN A 126 -8.51 -23.20 -3.49
C GLN A 126 -7.20 -23.80 -2.96
N LYS A 127 -6.04 -23.27 -3.39
CA LYS A 127 -4.73 -23.71 -2.88
C LYS A 127 -4.54 -23.39 -1.40
N LEU A 128 -5.08 -22.27 -0.91
CA LEU A 128 -5.01 -21.92 0.52
C LEU A 128 -5.95 -22.74 1.40
N THR A 129 -7.13 -23.09 0.87
CA THR A 129 -8.21 -23.67 1.67
C THR A 129 -8.22 -25.21 1.69
N LYS A 130 -7.31 -25.85 0.96
CA LYS A 130 -7.16 -27.32 0.88
C LYS A 130 -5.82 -27.76 1.48
N GLY A 131 -5.80 -28.94 2.12
CA GLY A 131 -4.58 -29.54 2.69
C GLY A 131 -4.55 -29.54 4.22
N SER A 132 -3.39 -29.87 4.80
CA SER A 132 -3.16 -30.00 6.25
C SER A 132 -2.94 -28.67 6.97
N ASP A 133 -2.28 -27.70 6.33
CA ASP A 133 -2.03 -26.35 6.85
C ASP A 133 -2.99 -25.33 6.21
N ASN A 134 -4.27 -25.69 6.19
CA ASN A 134 -5.27 -24.92 5.45
C ASN A 134 -5.68 -23.64 6.17
N TRP A 135 -5.98 -22.64 5.36
CA TRP A 135 -6.70 -21.46 5.78
C TRP A 135 -8.20 -21.73 5.71
N SER A 136 -8.94 -21.35 6.75
CA SER A 136 -10.39 -21.18 6.64
C SER A 136 -10.70 -19.98 5.74
N LEU A 137 -11.91 -19.94 5.17
CA LEU A 137 -12.31 -18.83 4.30
C LEU A 137 -12.29 -17.48 5.03
N SER A 138 -12.69 -17.45 6.31
CA SER A 138 -12.66 -16.25 7.14
C SER A 138 -11.23 -15.74 7.37
N GLU A 139 -10.29 -16.64 7.65
CA GLU A 139 -8.86 -16.29 7.75
C GLU A 139 -8.32 -15.74 6.41
N VAL A 140 -8.69 -16.35 5.26
CA VAL A 140 -8.26 -15.84 3.93
C VAL A 140 -8.80 -14.44 3.68
N VAL A 141 -10.08 -14.18 3.97
CA VAL A 141 -10.68 -12.85 3.78
C VAL A 141 -9.98 -11.81 4.65
N HIS A 142 -9.74 -12.13 5.93
CA HIS A 142 -9.04 -11.22 6.84
C HIS A 142 -7.60 -10.95 6.40
N ALA A 143 -6.89 -11.99 5.96
CA ALA A 143 -5.54 -11.84 5.42
C ALA A 143 -5.51 -10.96 4.17
N ILE A 144 -6.44 -11.12 3.22
CA ILE A 144 -6.54 -10.27 2.03
C ILE A 144 -6.78 -8.81 2.41
N VAL A 145 -7.67 -8.55 3.37
CA VAL A 145 -7.91 -7.19 3.87
C VAL A 145 -6.63 -6.58 4.45
N LEU A 146 -5.87 -7.34 5.25
CA LEU A 146 -4.59 -6.88 5.81
C LEU A 146 -3.55 -6.61 4.71
N LEU A 147 -3.42 -7.50 3.73
CA LEU A 147 -2.49 -7.33 2.61
C LEU A 147 -2.79 -6.03 1.86
N VAL A 148 -4.03 -5.86 1.40
CA VAL A 148 -4.45 -4.68 0.63
C VAL A 148 -4.34 -3.40 1.45
N HIS A 149 -4.76 -3.43 2.72
CA HIS A 149 -4.63 -2.28 3.63
C HIS A 149 -3.18 -1.78 3.70
N PHE A 150 -2.23 -2.70 3.91
CA PHE A 150 -0.82 -2.34 4.00
C PHE A 150 -0.17 -2.02 2.65
N HIS A 151 -0.62 -2.60 1.53
CA HIS A 151 -0.21 -2.15 0.19
C HIS A 151 -0.62 -0.70 -0.06
N CYS A 152 -1.87 -0.35 0.23
CA CYS A 152 -2.36 1.04 0.12
C CYS A 152 -1.60 1.97 1.06
N LEU A 153 -1.30 1.52 2.29
CA LEU A 153 -0.57 2.31 3.26
C LEU A 153 0.90 2.56 2.84
N CYS A 154 1.52 1.61 2.13
CA CYS A 154 2.84 1.83 1.52
C CYS A 154 2.80 2.97 0.49
N SER A 155 1.78 2.99 -0.36
CA SER A 155 1.57 4.08 -1.33
C SER A 155 1.36 5.42 -0.63
N PHE A 156 0.61 5.45 0.47
CA PHE A 156 0.44 6.66 1.29
C PHE A 156 1.77 7.13 1.88
N VAL A 157 2.53 6.24 2.53
CA VAL A 157 3.84 6.53 3.12
C VAL A 157 4.80 7.10 2.07
N CYS A 158 4.86 6.46 0.90
CA CYS A 158 5.70 6.91 -0.22
C CYS A 158 5.22 8.26 -0.78
N GLY A 159 3.93 8.41 -1.06
CA GLY A 159 3.35 9.60 -1.67
C GLY A 159 3.38 10.83 -0.78
N CYS A 160 3.27 10.65 0.55
CA CYS A 160 3.36 11.73 1.52
C CYS A 160 4.78 11.96 2.07
N GLY A 161 5.77 11.17 1.64
CA GLY A 161 7.16 11.31 2.10
C GLY A 161 7.33 11.04 3.61
N VAL A 162 6.53 10.13 4.18
CA VAL A 162 6.61 9.78 5.60
C VAL A 162 7.96 9.12 5.90
N ARG A 163 8.73 9.72 6.82
CA ARG A 163 10.11 9.30 7.12
C ARG A 163 10.16 8.28 8.26
N GLU A 164 11.19 7.44 8.22
CA GLU A 164 11.55 6.57 9.34
C GLU A 164 11.84 7.37 10.62
N GLU A 165 11.26 6.89 11.71
CA GLU A 165 11.59 7.36 13.05
C GLU A 165 12.99 6.81 13.40
N LEU A 166 13.97 7.71 13.50
CA LEU A 166 15.36 7.37 13.82
C LEU A 166 15.51 7.04 15.30
N ASP A 167 14.87 5.96 15.76
CA ASP A 167 15.09 5.43 17.09
C ASP A 167 15.91 4.14 16.96
N HIS A 168 17.22 4.24 17.25
CA HIS A 168 18.23 3.17 17.40
C HIS A 168 19.18 2.87 16.22
N ALA A 169 20.19 3.73 16.02
CA ALA A 169 21.54 3.30 15.67
C ALA A 169 22.59 4.32 16.19
N PRO A 170 23.72 3.88 16.78
CA PRO A 170 24.82 4.78 17.08
C PRO A 170 25.41 5.30 15.78
N THR A 171 25.80 6.58 15.78
CA THR A 171 26.54 7.26 14.72
C THR A 171 27.59 6.36 14.06
N CYS A 172 27.35 5.98 12.81
CA CYS A 172 28.44 5.70 11.86
C CYS A 172 27.93 5.89 10.43
N GLU A 173 28.68 6.71 9.68
CA GLU A 173 28.64 6.90 8.24
C GLU A 173 27.35 7.47 7.63
N ARG A 174 27.24 8.79 7.79
CA ARG A 174 26.51 9.65 6.85
C ARG A 174 27.23 9.58 5.50
N THR A 175 26.87 8.62 4.65
CA THR A 175 27.12 8.74 3.21
C THR A 175 26.23 9.89 2.74
N GLN A 176 26.84 11.06 2.53
CA GLN A 176 26.25 12.11 1.74
C GLN A 176 26.06 11.55 0.32
N GLU A 177 24.89 10.99 0.05
CA GLU A 177 24.36 11.04 -1.29
C GLU A 177 24.06 12.51 -1.56
N HIS A 178 25.09 13.20 -2.07
CA HIS A 178 24.92 14.47 -2.75
C HIS A 178 23.83 14.25 -3.77
N ALA A 179 22.67 14.87 -3.54
CA ALA A 179 21.74 15.16 -4.61
C ALA A 179 22.52 16.00 -5.63
N THR A 180 23.07 15.35 -6.64
CA THR A 180 23.48 16.00 -7.87
C THR A 180 22.26 16.78 -8.32
N GLN A 181 22.43 18.10 -8.35
CA GLN A 181 21.52 19.04 -8.98
C GLN A 181 21.38 18.58 -10.44
N HIS A 182 20.40 17.73 -10.69
CA HIS A 182 19.91 17.49 -12.03
C HIS A 182 19.19 18.77 -12.41
N ASP A 183 19.77 19.41 -13.41
CA ASP A 183 19.25 20.47 -14.26
C ASP A 183 17.76 20.72 -14.06
N VAL A 184 17.42 21.93 -13.61
CA VAL A 184 16.06 22.43 -13.52
C VAL A 184 15.53 22.48 -14.95
N SER A 185 14.98 21.36 -15.41
CA SER A 185 14.08 21.34 -16.54
C SER A 185 12.97 22.31 -16.19
N GLU A 186 12.74 23.29 -17.05
CA GLU A 186 11.69 24.29 -16.92
C GLU A 186 10.41 23.63 -16.39
N PRO A 187 9.66 24.26 -15.46
CA PRO A 187 8.37 23.72 -15.09
C PRO A 187 7.54 23.65 -16.37
N GLU A 188 7.24 22.43 -16.83
CA GLU A 188 6.22 22.21 -17.86
C GLU A 188 5.06 23.13 -17.48
N ALA A 189 4.64 24.00 -18.41
CA ALA A 189 3.63 25.00 -18.18
C ALA A 189 2.34 24.32 -17.69
N GLY A 190 2.25 24.14 -16.37
CA GLY A 190 1.18 23.43 -15.72
C GLY A 190 -0.10 24.15 -16.05
N VAL A 191 -1.12 23.38 -16.44
CA VAL A 191 -2.46 23.92 -16.62
C VAL A 191 -2.84 24.65 -15.33
N GLY A 192 -2.97 25.97 -15.39
CA GLY A 192 -3.21 26.81 -14.22
C GLY A 192 -4.51 26.41 -13.52
N VAL A 193 -4.56 26.62 -12.20
CA VAL A 193 -5.73 26.29 -11.36
C VAL A 193 -7.03 26.87 -11.95
N ASP A 194 -6.96 28.07 -12.52
CA ASP A 194 -8.10 28.73 -13.17
C ASP A 194 -8.60 27.96 -14.41
N THR A 195 -7.70 27.45 -15.25
CA THR A 195 -8.06 26.63 -16.40
C THR A 195 -8.69 25.32 -15.97
N LEU A 196 -8.20 24.70 -14.89
CA LEU A 196 -8.81 23.50 -14.32
C LEU A 196 -10.23 23.80 -13.79
N MET A 197 -10.40 24.88 -13.02
CA MET A 197 -11.71 25.29 -12.49
C MET A 197 -12.72 25.57 -13.62
N GLN A 198 -12.28 26.23 -14.70
CA GLN A 198 -13.12 26.49 -15.85
C GLN A 198 -13.56 25.18 -16.55
N ARG A 199 -12.64 24.24 -16.76
CA ARG A 199 -12.95 22.92 -17.34
C ARG A 199 -13.94 22.13 -16.47
N MET A 200 -13.75 22.14 -15.15
CA MET A 200 -14.66 21.48 -14.21
C MET A 200 -16.08 22.07 -14.30
N LYS A 201 -16.19 23.40 -14.40
CA LYS A 201 -17.48 24.07 -14.59
C LYS A 201 -18.15 23.64 -15.89
N THR A 202 -17.43 23.68 -17.01
CA THR A 202 -17.97 23.27 -18.32
C THR A 202 -18.47 21.82 -18.30
N LEU A 203 -17.72 20.89 -17.70
CA LEU A 203 -18.13 19.49 -17.58
C LEU A 203 -19.38 19.30 -16.71
N SER A 204 -19.58 20.14 -15.69
CA SER A 204 -20.77 20.05 -14.83
C SER A 204 -22.04 20.57 -15.49
N GLU A 205 -21.90 21.50 -16.45
CA GLU A 205 -23.02 22.09 -17.20
C GLU A 205 -23.38 21.27 -18.45
N GLN A 206 -22.41 20.53 -19.00
CA GLN A 206 -22.60 19.66 -20.17
C GLN A 206 -22.92 18.23 -19.75
N THR A 207 -24.20 17.89 -19.67
CA THR A 207 -24.66 16.49 -19.55
C THR A 207 -24.57 15.81 -20.93
N GLU A 208 -23.36 15.58 -21.44
CA GLU A 208 -23.17 14.81 -22.68
C GLU A 208 -23.37 13.32 -22.41
N GLU A 209 -24.49 12.77 -22.86
CA GLU A 209 -24.74 11.33 -22.86
C GLU A 209 -24.02 10.66 -24.04
N PHE A 210 -22.79 10.19 -23.81
CA PHE A 210 -22.10 9.34 -24.79
C PHE A 210 -22.73 7.96 -24.88
N SER A 211 -22.73 7.38 -26.07
CA SER A 211 -23.15 5.98 -26.26
C SER A 211 -22.19 5.01 -25.54
N ALA A 212 -22.66 3.80 -25.24
CA ALA A 212 -21.83 2.79 -24.58
C ALA A 212 -20.56 2.44 -25.40
N GLU A 213 -20.66 2.45 -26.73
CA GLU A 213 -19.54 2.18 -27.64
C GLU A 213 -18.51 3.31 -27.62
N GLU A 214 -18.95 4.57 -27.57
CA GLU A 214 -18.05 5.72 -27.47
C GLU A 214 -17.32 5.77 -26.13
N ARG A 215 -18.00 5.41 -25.03
CA ARG A 215 -17.38 5.30 -23.71
C ARG A 215 -16.29 4.22 -23.70
N ALA A 216 -16.56 3.05 -24.30
CA ALA A 216 -15.57 1.97 -24.40
C ALA A 216 -14.34 2.39 -25.23
N LYS A 217 -14.54 3.03 -26.38
CA LYS A 217 -13.42 3.55 -27.21
C LYS A 217 -12.59 4.60 -26.47
N ARG A 218 -13.23 5.49 -25.70
CA ARG A 218 -12.53 6.48 -24.89
C ARG A 218 -11.72 5.84 -23.77
N PHE A 219 -12.27 4.82 -23.11
CA PHE A 219 -11.56 4.05 -22.09
C PHE A 219 -10.29 3.39 -22.65
N GLU A 220 -10.40 2.66 -23.77
CA GLU A 220 -9.24 2.04 -24.42
C GLU A 220 -8.18 3.06 -24.84
N ARG A 221 -8.61 4.24 -25.29
CA ARG A 221 -7.68 5.33 -25.63
C ARG A 221 -6.91 5.82 -24.41
N VAL A 222 -7.55 5.94 -23.24
CA VAL A 222 -6.90 6.37 -21.99
C VAL A 222 -5.92 5.31 -21.50
N GLU A 223 -6.27 4.03 -21.58
CA GLU A 223 -5.32 2.94 -21.25
C GLU A 223 -4.04 3.10 -22.09
N ARG A 224 -4.18 3.35 -23.40
CA ARG A 224 -3.04 3.54 -24.33
C ARG A 224 -2.20 4.80 -24.08
N GLN A 225 -2.66 5.76 -23.27
CA GLN A 225 -1.97 7.02 -22.98
C GLN A 225 -1.05 6.92 -21.75
N SER A 226 -0.57 5.72 -21.39
CA SER A 226 0.19 5.51 -20.16
C SER A 226 1.33 6.52 -19.97
N VAL A 227 1.44 6.98 -18.72
CA VAL A 227 2.56 7.80 -18.25
C VAL A 227 3.80 6.91 -18.28
N GLU A 228 4.90 7.39 -18.88
CA GLU A 228 6.22 6.76 -18.74
C GLU A 228 6.68 6.90 -17.29
N LEU A 229 6.06 6.16 -16.38
CA LEU A 229 6.61 5.87 -15.07
C LEU A 229 7.84 5.04 -15.37
N GLY A 230 9.02 5.69 -15.30
CA GLY A 230 10.30 5.05 -15.51
C GLY A 230 10.28 3.69 -14.83
N THR A 231 10.32 2.63 -15.65
CA THR A 231 10.23 1.28 -15.12
C THR A 231 11.29 1.16 -14.05
N SER A 232 10.92 0.76 -12.83
CA SER A 232 11.86 0.48 -11.75
C SER A 232 12.64 -0.81 -12.04
N THR A 233 13.08 -0.98 -13.29
CA THR A 233 13.98 -2.02 -13.76
C THR A 233 15.33 -1.78 -13.09
N GLY A 234 15.50 -2.33 -11.90
CA GLY A 234 16.79 -2.35 -11.20
C GLY A 234 16.81 -1.83 -9.77
N LEU A 235 15.66 -1.58 -9.11
CA LEU A 235 15.69 -1.32 -7.66
C LEU A 235 16.06 -2.61 -6.92
N ARG A 236 17.36 -2.77 -6.67
CA ARG A 236 17.93 -3.82 -5.82
C ARG A 236 17.19 -3.81 -4.49
N VAL A 237 16.62 -4.96 -4.11
CA VAL A 237 15.93 -5.07 -2.83
C VAL A 237 16.90 -4.74 -1.70
N ARG A 238 16.47 -3.86 -0.79
CA ARG A 238 17.26 -3.54 0.41
C ARG A 238 17.60 -4.86 1.13
N PRO A 239 18.87 -5.13 1.46
CA PRO A 239 19.28 -6.39 2.11
C PRO A 239 18.53 -6.70 3.41
N SER A 240 18.11 -5.66 4.14
CA SER A 240 17.32 -5.77 5.37
C SER A 240 15.86 -6.17 5.17
N ILE A 241 15.37 -6.25 3.93
CA ILE A 241 13.97 -6.55 3.57
C ILE A 241 13.88 -7.81 2.69
N GLU A 242 14.93 -8.13 1.94
CA GLU A 242 14.97 -9.23 0.97
C GLU A 242 14.48 -10.57 1.56
N HIS A 243 14.78 -10.85 2.82
CA HIS A 243 14.35 -12.08 3.51
C HIS A 243 12.83 -12.18 3.76
N PHE A 244 12.06 -11.10 3.57
CA PHE A 244 10.59 -11.09 3.61
C PHE A 244 9.95 -11.18 2.23
N VAL A 245 10.73 -11.31 1.15
CA VAL A 245 10.25 -11.21 -0.23
C VAL A 245 10.63 -12.44 -1.05
N GLU A 246 9.65 -13.15 -1.60
CA GLU A 246 9.85 -14.12 -2.69
C GLU A 246 9.55 -13.45 -4.03
N ASP A 247 10.25 -13.85 -5.10
CA ASP A 247 10.02 -13.32 -6.45
C ASP A 247 10.00 -11.77 -6.50
N PRO A 248 11.14 -11.12 -6.16
CA PRO A 248 11.22 -9.66 -6.10
C PRO A 248 11.07 -9.00 -7.48
N GLY A 249 11.27 -9.75 -8.57
CA GLY A 249 11.06 -9.28 -9.94
C GLY A 249 9.60 -9.18 -10.35
N PHE A 250 8.67 -9.78 -9.59
CA PHE A 250 7.23 -9.68 -9.86
C PHE A 250 6.72 -8.27 -9.55
N MET A 251 6.76 -7.38 -10.54
CA MET A 251 6.37 -5.98 -10.40
C MET A 251 5.16 -5.65 -11.26
N TYR A 252 4.62 -4.43 -11.09
CA TYR A 252 3.54 -3.91 -11.91
C TYR A 252 3.89 -4.03 -13.40
N GLU A 253 2.92 -4.46 -14.19
CA GLU A 253 2.99 -4.44 -15.65
C GLU A 253 1.99 -3.43 -16.17
N ASP A 254 2.48 -2.50 -16.97
CA ASP A 254 1.64 -1.48 -17.62
C ASP A 254 0.67 -2.13 -18.61
N PHE A 255 -0.58 -1.66 -18.58
CA PHE A 255 -1.66 -2.10 -19.47
C PHE A 255 -1.42 -1.67 -20.93
N ALA A 256 -0.61 -0.64 -21.16
CA ALA A 256 -0.37 -0.09 -22.48
C ALA A 256 1.10 -0.14 -22.90
N ARG A 257 1.62 -1.36 -23.08
CA ARG A 257 2.85 -1.52 -23.86
C ARG A 257 2.58 -1.04 -25.29
N ARG A 258 3.21 0.08 -25.66
CA ARG A 258 3.04 0.70 -26.99
C ARG A 258 3.40 -0.32 -28.08
N GLY A 259 2.41 -0.71 -28.89
CA GLY A 259 2.61 -1.52 -30.09
C GLY A 259 2.20 -3.00 -30.01
N GLU A 260 1.73 -3.49 -28.85
CA GLU A 260 1.19 -4.85 -28.70
C GLU A 260 -0.27 -4.80 -28.22
N ASP A 261 -1.10 -5.75 -28.66
CA ASP A 261 -2.43 -5.95 -28.07
C ASP A 261 -2.25 -6.30 -26.59
N SER A 262 -2.85 -5.53 -25.69
CA SER A 262 -2.70 -5.76 -24.25
C SER A 262 -3.29 -7.13 -23.89
N PRO A 263 -2.51 -8.05 -23.30
CA PRO A 263 -3.02 -9.35 -22.88
C PRO A 263 -3.89 -9.25 -21.61
N ILE A 264 -4.05 -8.05 -21.04
CA ILE A 264 -4.75 -7.84 -19.78
C ILE A 264 -6.24 -7.59 -20.05
N PRO A 265 -7.15 -8.40 -19.46
CA PRO A 265 -8.58 -8.29 -19.75
C PRO A 265 -9.20 -7.04 -19.12
N THR A 266 -9.94 -6.26 -19.92
CA THR A 266 -10.79 -5.18 -19.40
C THR A 266 -11.94 -5.77 -18.58
N PHE A 267 -12.00 -5.41 -17.29
CA PHE A 267 -13.11 -5.80 -16.41
C PHE A 267 -14.25 -4.78 -16.49
N ARG A 268 -15.48 -5.23 -16.72
CA ARG A 268 -16.67 -4.37 -16.69
C ARG A 268 -17.20 -4.28 -15.26
N VAL A 269 -17.30 -3.06 -14.73
CA VAL A 269 -17.87 -2.72 -13.42
C VAL A 269 -19.33 -2.32 -13.58
#